data_AF-A0A842VGJ1-F1
#
_entry.id   AF-A0A842VGJ1-F1
#
_cell.length_a   1.000
_cell.length_b   1.000
_cell.length_c   1.000
_cell.angle_alpha   90.00
_cell.angle_beta   90.00
_cell.angle_gamma   90.00
#
_symmetry.space_group_name_H-M   'P 1'
#
loop_
_entity.id
_entity.type
_entity.pdbx_description
1 polymer ?
#
loop_
_entity_poly.entity_id
_entity_poly.type
_entity_poly.pdbx_seq_one_letter_code
_entity_poly.pdbx_strand_id
1 'polypeptide(L)'
;MSRVCKVGGKIIILVPYSKALLYRLGKWMREKLNLWKVGREIPLKTLKNIAPYDGKILREYIVGISEQTFLLPKGFKKITKKFLDVLIWVGLGNFLQSIIGGYLLVTVFEKQSRQ
;
A
#
# COMPACT_ATOMS: atom_id res chain seq x y z
N MET A 1 1.76 16.53 10.97
CA MET A 1 1.13 17.10 9.76
C MET A 1 -0.18 17.82 10.05
N SER A 2 -1.13 17.25 10.82
CA SER A 2 -2.40 17.93 11.15
C SER A 2 -2.20 19.32 11.77
N ARG A 3 -1.22 19.49 12.67
CA ARG A 3 -0.87 20.79 13.28
C ARG A 3 -0.54 21.89 12.25
N VAL A 4 0.12 21.53 11.14
CA VAL A 4 0.68 22.48 10.17
C VAL A 4 -0.25 22.72 8.98
N CYS A 5 -1.09 21.74 8.65
CA CYS A 5 -2.05 21.88 7.56
C CYS A 5 -3.13 22.91 7.93
N LYS A 6 -3.58 23.73 6.98
CA LYS A 6 -4.73 24.62 7.17
C LYS A 6 -6.05 23.83 7.16
N VAL A 7 -7.12 24.39 7.74
CA VAL A 7 -8.47 23.81 7.62
C VAL A 7 -8.86 23.73 6.13
N GLY A 8 -9.47 22.62 5.72
CA GLY A 8 -9.73 22.26 4.32
C GLY A 8 -8.49 21.77 3.55
N GLY A 9 -7.31 21.79 4.18
CA GLY A 9 -6.09 21.24 3.61
C GLY A 9 -6.15 19.71 3.50
N LYS A 10 -5.55 19.17 2.44
CA LYS A 10 -5.52 17.72 2.19
C LYS A 10 -4.18 17.13 2.59
N ILE A 11 -4.22 15.98 3.26
CA ILE A 11 -3.04 15.20 3.65
C ILE A 11 -3.17 13.85 2.98
N ILE A 12 -2.16 13.47 2.19
CA ILE A 12 -2.10 12.17 1.54
C ILE A 12 -1.08 11.33 2.31
N ILE A 13 -1.52 10.17 2.81
CA ILE A 13 -0.67 9.22 3.52
C ILE A 13 -0.54 7.96 2.67
N LEU A 14 0.69 7.49 2.53
CA LEU A 14 1.07 6.28 1.81
C LEU A 14 1.75 5.34 2.81
N VAL A 15 1.15 4.17 3.04
CA VAL A 15 1.73 3.15 3.94
C VAL A 15 1.68 1.76 3.30
N PRO A 16 2.58 0.84 3.69
CA PRO A 16 2.52 -0.55 3.23
C PRO A 16 1.16 -1.17 3.57
N TYR A 17 0.53 -1.81 2.59
CA TYR A 17 -0.76 -2.45 2.82
C TYR A 17 -0.58 -3.83 3.48
N SER A 18 -1.38 -4.11 4.50
CA SER A 18 -1.29 -5.37 5.25
C SER A 18 -1.57 -6.61 4.43
N LYS A 19 -2.35 -6.51 3.34
CA LYS A 19 -2.62 -7.62 2.42
C LYS A 19 -1.77 -7.61 1.15
N ALA A 20 -0.64 -6.90 1.12
CA ALA A 20 0.31 -6.95 0.00
C ALA A 20 1.04 -8.31 -0.03
N LEU A 21 0.36 -9.36 -0.48
CA LEU A 21 0.81 -10.76 -0.33
C LEU A 21 2.18 -11.01 -0.95
N LEU A 22 2.37 -10.62 -2.22
CA LEU A 22 3.60 -10.90 -2.96
C LEU A 22 4.79 -10.12 -2.39
N TYR A 23 4.54 -8.86 -2.00
CA TYR A 23 5.57 -8.03 -1.37
C TYR A 23 6.02 -8.63 -0.04
N ARG A 24 5.05 -9.01 0.81
CA ARG A 24 5.34 -9.57 2.14
C ARG A 24 6.07 -10.91 2.04
N LEU A 25 5.75 -11.74 1.06
CA LEU A 25 6.50 -12.96 0.79
C LEU A 25 7.96 -12.65 0.42
N GLY A 26 8.18 -11.74 -0.54
CA GLY A 26 9.52 -11.32 -0.92
C GLY A 26 10.31 -10.70 0.23
N LYS A 27 9.65 -9.88 1.06
CA LYS A 27 10.23 -9.31 2.27
C LYS A 27 10.65 -10.39 3.25
N TRP A 28 9.76 -11.31 3.59
CA TRP A 28 10.05 -12.41 4.51
C TRP A 28 11.24 -13.26 4.05
N MET A 29 11.33 -13.56 2.75
CA MET A 29 12.50 -14.25 2.19
C MET A 29 13.78 -13.45 2.40
N ARG A 30 13.76 -12.14 2.15
CA ARG A 30 14.92 -11.27 2.33
C ARG A 30 15.31 -11.09 3.79
N GLU A 31 14.34 -11.03 4.70
CA GLU A 31 14.59 -11.01 6.15
C GLU A 31 15.27 -12.30 6.60
N LYS A 32 14.77 -13.47 6.17
CA LYS A 32 15.40 -14.77 6.46
C LYS A 32 16.84 -14.89 5.93
N LEU A 33 17.12 -14.26 4.80
CA LEU A 33 18.46 -14.27 4.19
C LEU A 33 19.37 -13.13 4.70
N ASN A 34 18.95 -12.35 5.72
CA ASN A 34 19.66 -11.16 6.21
C ASN A 34 19.96 -10.11 5.11
N LEU A 35 19.15 -10.07 4.07
CA LEU A 35 19.24 -9.12 2.95
C LEU A 35 18.32 -7.90 3.11
N TRP A 36 17.56 -7.84 4.21
CA TRP A 36 16.64 -6.76 4.54
C TRP A 36 17.32 -5.69 5.40
N LYS A 37 17.54 -4.50 4.83
CA LYS A 37 18.29 -3.40 5.48
C LYS A 37 17.43 -2.18 5.86
N VAL A 38 16.13 -2.22 5.58
CA VAL A 38 15.24 -1.03 5.60
C VAL A 38 14.57 -0.80 6.97
N GLY A 39 14.83 -1.68 7.95
CA GLY A 39 14.20 -1.62 9.27
C GLY A 39 12.79 -2.22 9.30
N ARG A 40 12.10 -2.03 10.43
CA ARG A 40 10.75 -2.57 10.65
C ARG A 40 9.71 -1.73 9.93
N GLU A 41 8.79 -2.38 9.23
CA GLU A 41 7.61 -1.73 8.65
C GLU A 41 6.37 -2.12 9.45
N ILE A 42 5.41 -1.19 9.54
CA ILE A 42 4.12 -1.42 10.18
C ILE A 42 3.04 -1.39 9.10
N PRO A 43 2.65 -2.54 8.55
CA PRO A 43 1.68 -2.57 7.47
C PRO A 43 0.26 -2.42 8.03
N LEU A 44 -0.58 -1.64 7.35
CA LEU A 44 -1.93 -1.31 7.82
C LEU A 44 -3.00 -1.79 6.86
N LYS A 45 -4.17 -2.17 7.38
CA LYS A 45 -5.35 -2.51 6.56
C LYS A 45 -6.21 -1.27 6.26
N THR A 46 -6.23 -0.33 7.20
CA THR A 46 -6.95 0.93 7.10
C THR A 46 -6.27 1.93 8.02
N LEU A 47 -6.31 3.22 7.67
CA LEU A 47 -5.86 4.30 8.53
C LEU A 47 -7.00 4.87 9.39
N LYS A 48 -8.23 4.36 9.28
CA LYS A 48 -9.39 4.78 10.08
C LYS A 48 -9.12 4.75 11.59
N ASN A 49 -8.42 3.72 12.06
CA ASN A 49 -8.15 3.53 13.49
C ASN A 49 -7.06 4.45 14.05
N ILE A 50 -6.34 5.15 13.17
CA ILE A 50 -5.21 6.03 13.52
C ILE A 50 -5.48 7.45 12.96
N ALA A 51 -6.70 7.68 12.48
CA ALA A 51 -7.11 8.98 11.97
C ALA A 51 -6.98 10.03 13.08
N PRO A 52 -6.34 11.19 12.81
CA PRO A 52 -6.32 12.26 13.79
C PRO A 52 -7.75 12.78 14.00
N TYR A 53 -8.06 13.23 15.20
CA TYR A 53 -9.39 13.70 15.57
C TYR A 53 -9.90 14.87 14.70
N ASP A 54 -8.99 15.70 14.17
CA ASP A 54 -9.27 16.81 13.25
C ASP A 54 -9.14 16.42 11.77
N GLY A 55 -9.07 15.12 11.46
CA GLY A 55 -8.92 14.61 10.09
C GLY A 55 -10.11 13.77 9.64
N LYS A 56 -10.85 14.25 8.65
CA LYS A 56 -11.87 13.46 7.95
C LYS A 56 -11.24 12.66 6.82
N ILE A 57 -11.48 11.36 6.78
CA ILE A 57 -11.08 10.53 5.65
C ILE A 57 -12.02 10.82 4.48
N LEU A 58 -11.47 11.36 3.38
CA LEU A 58 -12.20 11.56 2.14
C LEU A 58 -12.23 10.29 1.30
N ARG A 59 -11.08 9.66 1.14
CA ARG A 59 -10.89 8.47 0.30
C ARG A 59 -9.80 7.59 0.89
N GLU A 60 -10.01 6.29 0.79
CA GLU A 60 -9.02 5.28 1.10
C GLU A 60 -9.07 4.23 -0.01
N TYR A 61 -7.93 3.97 -0.62
CA TYR A 61 -7.84 3.04 -1.74
C TYR A 61 -6.46 2.41 -1.79
N ILE A 62 -6.37 1.28 -2.48
CA ILE A 62 -5.16 0.48 -2.58
C ILE A 62 -4.55 0.75 -3.95
N VAL A 63 -3.22 0.76 -4.04
CA VAL A 63 -2.49 0.92 -5.31
C VAL A 63 -1.30 -0.02 -5.39
N GLY A 64 -0.77 -0.16 -6.60
CA GLY A 64 0.52 -0.77 -6.84
C GLY A 64 0.51 -2.30 -6.84
N ILE A 65 -0.33 -2.91 -7.68
CA ILE A 65 -0.43 -4.38 -7.76
C ILE A 65 0.83 -5.00 -8.36
N SER A 66 1.36 -4.41 -9.45
CA SER A 66 2.55 -4.93 -10.15
C SER A 66 3.83 -4.74 -9.34
N GLU A 67 3.89 -3.66 -8.55
CA GLU A 67 5.01 -3.31 -7.67
C GLU A 67 5.19 -4.30 -6.52
N GLN A 68 4.17 -5.10 -6.17
CA GLN A 68 4.33 -6.12 -5.14
C GLN A 68 5.42 -7.15 -5.49
N THR A 69 5.69 -7.37 -6.79
CA THR A 69 6.70 -8.33 -7.26
C THR A 69 8.14 -7.84 -7.07
N PHE A 70 8.33 -6.60 -6.62
CA PHE A 70 9.64 -5.93 -6.61
C PHE A 70 10.73 -6.72 -5.87
N LEU A 71 10.36 -7.32 -4.73
CA LEU A 71 11.25 -8.06 -3.83
C LEU A 71 11.39 -9.55 -4.18
N LEU A 72 10.66 -10.05 -5.16
CA LEU A 72 10.72 -11.46 -5.54
C LEU A 72 12.04 -11.77 -6.29
N PRO A 73 12.53 -13.02 -6.23
CA PRO A 73 13.69 -13.46 -6.99
C PRO A 73 13.55 -13.15 -8.49
N LYS A 74 14.65 -12.80 -9.16
CA LYS A 74 14.66 -12.29 -10.55
C LYS A 74 13.84 -13.16 -11.54
N GLY A 75 13.99 -14.49 -11.47
CA GLY A 75 13.25 -15.42 -12.33
C GLY A 75 11.74 -15.36 -12.10
N PHE A 76 11.33 -15.41 -10.83
CA PHE A 76 9.91 -15.37 -10.44
C PHE A 76 9.29 -13.98 -10.71
N LYS A 77 10.04 -12.91 -10.47
CA LYS A 77 9.63 -11.52 -10.73
C LYS A 77 9.26 -11.28 -12.18
N LYS A 78 10.05 -11.80 -13.14
CA LYS A 78 9.79 -11.57 -14.58
C LYS A 78 8.50 -12.24 -15.03
N ILE A 79 8.24 -13.46 -14.56
CA ILE A 79 7.05 -14.25 -14.88
C ILE A 79 5.82 -13.61 -14.23
N THR A 80 5.87 -13.39 -12.91
CA THR A 80 4.75 -12.82 -12.14
C THR A 80 4.39 -11.42 -12.59
N LYS A 81 5.36 -10.57 -12.90
CA LYS A 81 5.10 -9.21 -13.40
C LYS A 81 4.35 -9.25 -14.74
N LYS A 82 4.86 -10.01 -15.72
CA LYS A 82 4.19 -10.15 -17.03
C LYS A 82 2.76 -10.69 -16.88
N PHE A 83 2.58 -11.69 -16.03
CA PHE A 83 1.27 -12.28 -15.77
C PHE A 83 0.30 -11.26 -15.16
N LEU A 84 0.72 -10.51 -14.15
CA LEU A 84 -0.09 -9.46 -13.55
C LEU A 84 -0.41 -8.34 -14.55
N ASP A 85 0.58 -7.89 -15.33
CA ASP A 85 0.40 -6.83 -16.32
C ASP A 85 -0.62 -7.25 -17.39
N VAL A 86 -0.58 -8.50 -17.87
CA VAL A 86 -1.57 -9.06 -18.82
C VAL A 86 -2.95 -9.11 -18.19
N LEU A 87 -3.08 -9.61 -16.96
CA LEU A 87 -4.38 -9.69 -16.29
C LEU A 87 -4.99 -8.30 -16.00
N ILE A 88 -4.16 -7.32 -15.68
CA ILE A 88 -4.58 -5.93 -15.53
C ILE A 88 -5.08 -5.40 -16.89
N TRP A 89 -4.36 -5.68 -17.98
CA TRP A 89 -4.75 -5.26 -19.33
C TRP A 89 -6.08 -5.87 -19.81
N VAL A 90 -6.35 -7.14 -19.48
CA VAL A 90 -7.61 -7.84 -19.79
C VAL A 90 -8.78 -7.36 -18.89
N GLY A 91 -8.56 -6.40 -17.98
CA GLY A 91 -9.60 -5.83 -17.13
C GLY A 91 -9.88 -6.61 -15.84
N LEU A 92 -9.11 -7.67 -15.56
CA LEU A 92 -9.19 -8.44 -14.31
C LEU A 92 -8.42 -7.79 -13.15
N GLY A 93 -7.88 -6.58 -13.35
CA GLY A 93 -7.10 -5.85 -12.35
C GLY A 93 -7.86 -5.62 -11.03
N ASN A 94 -9.14 -5.23 -11.09
CA ASN A 94 -9.95 -4.99 -9.88
C ASN A 94 -10.21 -6.30 -9.10
N PHE A 95 -10.42 -7.40 -9.80
CA PHE A 95 -10.60 -8.72 -9.19
C PHE A 95 -9.30 -9.21 -8.54
N LEU A 96 -8.18 -9.07 -9.24
CA LEU A 96 -6.85 -9.34 -8.66
C LEU A 96 -6.62 -8.48 -7.41
N GLN A 97 -6.92 -7.20 -7.47
CA GLN A 97 -6.74 -6.31 -6.32
C GLN A 97 -7.56 -6.73 -5.10
N SER A 98 -8.75 -7.30 -5.32
CA SER A 98 -9.58 -7.87 -4.24
C SER A 98 -8.89 -9.06 -3.55
N ILE A 99 -8.25 -9.94 -4.33
CA ILE A 99 -7.65 -11.18 -3.85
C ILE A 99 -6.24 -10.94 -3.28
N ILE A 100 -5.34 -10.40 -4.09
CA ILE A 100 -3.92 -10.25 -3.77
C ILE A 100 -3.56 -8.87 -3.21
N GLY A 101 -4.53 -7.97 -3.11
CA GLY A 101 -4.32 -6.60 -2.64
C GLY A 101 -3.51 -5.75 -3.63
N GLY A 102 -2.91 -4.68 -3.10
CA GLY A 102 -1.89 -3.88 -3.75
C GLY A 102 -0.76 -3.61 -2.77
N TYR A 103 0.30 -2.97 -3.23
CA TYR A 103 1.49 -2.67 -2.43
C TYR A 103 1.23 -1.61 -1.36
N LEU A 104 0.55 -0.52 -1.72
CA LEU A 104 0.35 0.63 -0.83
C LEU A 104 -1.13 0.87 -0.54
N LEU A 105 -1.39 1.24 0.71
CA LEU A 105 -2.64 1.87 1.12
C LEU A 105 -2.45 3.38 1.01
N VAL A 106 -3.33 4.02 0.24
CA VAL A 106 -3.40 5.47 0.09
C VAL A 106 -4.61 5.96 0.83
N THR A 107 -4.41 6.87 1.79
CA THR A 107 -5.51 7.53 2.50
C THR A 107 -5.39 9.03 2.35
N VAL A 108 -6.47 9.64 1.88
CA VAL A 108 -6.60 11.09 1.73
C VAL A 108 -7.45 11.61 2.88
N PHE A 109 -6.83 12.42 3.72
CA PHE A 109 -7.47 13.14 4.80
C PHE A 109 -7.73 14.59 4.40
N GLU A 110 -8.82 15.14 4.90
CA GLU A 110 -9.09 16.58 4.91
C GLU A 110 -9.10 17.07 6.35
N LYS A 111 -8.34 18.14 6.62
CA LYS A 111 -8.32 18.75 7.94
C LYS A 111 -9.62 19.51 8.16
N GLN A 112 -10.31 19.18 9.25
CA GLN A 112 -11.49 19.89 9.72
C GLN A 112 -11.12 20.92 10.77
N SER A 113 -12.03 21.89 10.99
CA SER A 113 -11.91 22.76 12.16
C SER A 113 -12.06 21.91 13.41
N ARG A 114 -11.27 22.21 14.44
CA ARG A 114 -11.53 21.64 15.77
C ARG A 114 -12.88 22.23 16.21
N GLN A 115 -13.86 21.35 16.43
CA GLN A 115 -15.05 21.72 17.20
C GLN A 115 -14.66 21.84 18.67
#